data_AF-D6ADD8-F1
#
_entry.id   AF-D6ADD8-F1
#
_cell.length_a   1.000
_cell.length_b   1.000
_cell.length_c   1.000
_cell.angle_alpha   90.00
_cell.angle_beta   90.00
_cell.angle_gamma   90.00
#
_symmetry.space_group_name_H-M   'P 1'
#
loop_
_entity.id
_entity.type
_entity.pdbx_description
1 polymer ?
#
loop_
_entity_poly.entity_id
_entity_poly.type
_entity_poly.pdbx_seq_one_letter_code
_entity_poly.pdbx_strand_id
1 'polypeptide(L)' 'MAAADRAGPLCGTPGHAPHPGLLTGLSGIGHGLLRAGFPDRIGSALLLDPSRAP' A
#
# COMPACT_ATOMS: atom_id res chain seq x y z
N MET A 1 -7.05 -9.66 6.38
CA MET A 1 -5.92 -10.24 5.61
C MET A 1 -6.32 -11.43 4.74
N ALA A 2 -7.25 -12.30 5.17
CA ALA A 2 -7.65 -13.51 4.42
C ALA A 2 -8.27 -13.30 3.02
N ALA A 3 -8.78 -12.10 2.70
CA ALA A 3 -9.31 -11.80 1.36
C ALA A 3 -8.21 -11.38 0.36
N ALA A 4 -7.20 -10.63 0.82
CA ALA A 4 -6.08 -10.20 -0.02
C ALA A 4 -5.19 -11.38 -0.43
N ASP A 5 -5.06 -12.38 0.45
CA ASP A 5 -4.28 -13.59 0.19
C ASP A 5 -4.86 -14.43 -0.97
N ARG A 6 -6.20 -14.48 -1.10
CA ARG A 6 -6.87 -15.23 -2.17
C ARG A 6 -6.82 -14.55 -3.54
N ALA A 7 -6.90 -13.22 -3.58
CA ALA A 7 -6.91 -12.47 -4.83
C ALA A 7 -5.49 -12.08 -5.30
N GLY A 8 -4.50 -12.12 -4.41
CA GLY A 8 -3.20 -11.54 -4.66
C GLY A 8 -3.23 -10.01 -4.74
N PRO A 9 -2.07 -9.35 -4.82
CA PRO A 9 -1.99 -7.91 -4.97
C PRO A 9 -2.40 -7.47 -6.38
N LEU A 10 -3.45 -6.66 -6.49
CA LEU A 10 -3.93 -6.11 -7.76
C LEU A 10 -3.42 -4.69 -7.96
N CYS A 11 -2.53 -4.49 -8.93
CA CYS A 11 -2.05 -3.17 -9.32
C CYS A 11 -3.09 -2.43 -10.18
N GLY A 12 -3.11 -1.10 -10.14
CA GLY A 12 -3.99 -0.25 -10.98
C GLY A 12 -3.53 -0.10 -12.43
N THR A 13 -2.54 -0.89 -12.86
CA THR A 13 -2.01 -0.94 -14.23
C THR A 13 -2.93 -1.78 -15.12
N PRO A 14 -2.98 -1.53 -16.45
CA PRO A 14 -3.67 -2.42 -17.38
C PRO A 14 -3.21 -3.87 -17.19
N GLY A 15 -4.17 -4.80 -17.04
CA GLY A 15 -3.88 -6.21 -16.78
C GLY A 15 -3.36 -6.53 -15.37
N HIS A 16 -3.42 -5.59 -14.42
CA HIS A 16 -2.92 -5.73 -13.05
C HIS A 16 -1.44 -6.14 -12.97
N ALA A 17 -0.67 -5.84 -14.03
CA ALA A 17 0.74 -6.21 -14.11
C ALA A 17 1.51 -5.64 -12.90
N PRO A 18 2.33 -6.46 -12.23
CA PRO A 18 3.08 -6.03 -11.05
C PRO A 18 4.00 -4.86 -11.41
N HIS A 19 3.84 -3.75 -10.71
CA HIS A 19 4.63 -2.55 -10.92
C HIS A 19 5.01 -1.93 -9.57
N PRO A 20 6.23 -1.40 -9.37
CA PRO A 20 6.71 -0.93 -8.06
C PRO A 20 6.15 0.45 -7.63
N GLY A 21 5.13 0.97 -8.32
CA GLY A 21 4.60 2.33 -8.07
C GLY A 21 3.89 2.48 -6.72
N LEU A 22 3.96 3.68 -6.13
CA LEU A 22 3.25 3.98 -4.87
C LEU A 22 1.75 4.19 -5.08
N LEU A 23 1.35 4.83 -6.18
CA LEU A 23 -0.06 5.20 -6.40
C LEU A 23 -0.88 4.08 -7.05
N THR A 24 -0.25 3.28 -7.90
CA THR A 24 -0.92 2.27 -8.72
C THR A 24 -0.26 0.89 -8.64
N GLY A 25 0.73 0.72 -7.77
CA GLY A 25 1.58 -0.45 -7.73
C GLY A 25 1.71 -1.10 -6.36
N LEU A 26 2.61 -2.09 -6.29
CA LEU A 26 2.84 -2.91 -5.12
C LEU A 26 3.28 -2.11 -3.90
N SER A 27 4.06 -1.05 -4.10
CA SER A 27 4.52 -0.17 -3.01
C SER A 27 3.34 0.52 -2.31
N GLY A 28 2.29 0.89 -3.05
CA GLY A 28 1.06 1.45 -2.48
C GLY A 28 0.28 0.45 -1.64
N ILE A 29 0.17 -0.79 -2.13
CA ILE A 29 -0.49 -1.88 -1.43
C ILE A 29 0.27 -2.20 -0.13
N GLY A 30 1.59 -2.34 -0.20
CA GLY A 30 2.45 -2.55 0.98
C GLY A 30 2.35 -1.41 2.00
N HIS A 31 2.39 -0.16 1.53
CA HIS A 31 2.21 1.01 2.38
C HIS A 31 0.82 1.03 3.07
N GLY A 32 -0.25 0.73 2.34
CA GLY A 32 -1.59 0.62 2.89
C GLY A 32 -1.72 -0.46 3.95
N LEU A 33 -1.10 -1.63 3.74
CA LEU A 33 -1.05 -2.72 4.73
C LEU A 33 -0.27 -2.31 5.98
N LEU A 34 0.88 -1.66 5.81
CA LEU A 34 1.67 -1.15 6.95
C LEU A 34 0.88 -0.11 7.75
N ARG A 35 0.17 0.81 7.08
CA ARG A 35 -0.69 1.81 7.74
C ARG A 35 -1.88 1.17 8.46
N ALA A 36 -2.49 0.13 7.89
CA ALA A 36 -3.56 -0.59 8.56
C ALA A 36 -3.09 -1.28 9.86
N GLY A 37 -1.85 -1.76 9.89
CA GLY A 37 -1.25 -2.35 11.10
C GLY A 37 -0.67 -1.35 12.09
N PHE A 38 -0.23 -0.18 11.62
CA PHE A 38 0.49 0.81 12.41
C PHE A 38 0.09 2.26 12.07
N PRO A 39 -1.19 2.62 12.30
CA PRO A 39 -1.73 3.92 11.87
C PRO A 39 -1.01 5.12 12.50
N ASP A 40 -0.48 4.97 13.73
CA ASP A 40 0.24 6.05 14.43
C ASP A 40 1.69 6.23 13.96
N ARG A 41 2.24 5.25 13.24
CA ARG A 41 3.63 5.27 12.77
C ARG A 41 3.73 5.56 11.28
N ILE A 42 2.77 5.07 10.50
CA ILE A 42 2.79 5.17 9.05
C ILE A 42 1.83 6.28 8.61
N GLY A 43 2.42 7.38 8.16
CA GLY A 43 1.69 8.55 7.67
C GLY A 43 0.94 8.27 6.37
N SER A 44 -0.04 9.12 6.05
CA SER A 44 -0.83 8.99 4.82
C SER A 44 -0.10 9.56 3.61
N ALA A 45 0.35 8.67 2.70
CA ALA A 45 0.97 9.09 1.45
C ALA A 45 0.05 9.98 0.57
N LEU A 46 -1.26 9.76 0.60
CA LEU A 46 -2.23 10.55 -0.17
C LEU A 46 -2.43 11.96 0.40
N LEU A 47 -2.17 12.14 1.70
CA LEU A 47 -2.22 13.46 2.35
C LEU A 47 -0.84 14.11 2.43
N LEU A 48 0.20 13.47 1.88
CA LEU A 48 1.60 13.87 2.04
C LEU A 48 1.99 14.01 3.52
N ASP A 49 1.34 13.22 4.38
CA ASP A 49 1.59 13.19 5.82
C ASP A 49 2.79 12.26 6.09
N PRO A 50 3.88 12.77 6.68
CA PRO A 50 5.09 11.99 6.87
C PRO A 50 4.93 10.95 8.00
N SER A 51 5.52 9.77 7.82
CA SER A 51 5.63 8.79 8.89
C SER A 51 6.45 9.34 10.04
N ARG A 52 6.03 9.05 11.27
CA ARG A 52 6.81 9.39 12.46
C ARG A 52 8.00 8.44 12.53
N ALA A 53 9.22 8.99 12.49
CA ALA A 53 10.42 8.21 12.75
C ALA A 53 10.36 7.64 14.19
N PRO A 54 10.93 6.45 14.43
CA PRO A 54 11.02 5.88 15.77
C PRO A 54 11.82 6.78 16.73
#